data_AF-A0A0D0SI70-F1
#
_entry.id   AF-A0A0D0SI70-F1
#
_cell.length_a   1.000
_cell.length_b   1.000
_cell.length_c   1.000
_cell.angle_alpha   90.00
_cell.angle_beta   90.00
_cell.angle_gamma   90.00
#
_symmetry.space_group_name_H-M   'P 1'
#
loop_
_entity.id
_entity.type
_entity.pdbx_description
1 polymer ?
#
loop_
_entity_poly.entity_id
_entity_poly.type
_entity_poly.pdbx_seq_one_letter_code
_entity_poly.pdbx_strand_id
1 'polypeptide(L)'
;MTNMKKDSPYELLRTKDIIAILDGDTKYGKYKFSDGTELQIMMPYLSGPDLCGLSTLFGLPATYSWGGVTLSRWQYLDNLMIHCIEENRCSDLLAYLFDKKQFSKMLSGHEVDEINTAYDQITKSIIQEINGVLFFGGNELAIVGKQFIVRPIGSTVTVEVPKIKTIDREYIKRISARALDDV
;
A
#
# COMPACT_ATOMS: atom_id res chain seq x y z
N MET A 1 -3.24 -30.28 17.22
CA MET A 1 -3.56 -28.95 17.78
C MET A 1 -3.87 -28.04 16.62
N THR A 2 -5.15 -27.74 16.42
CA THR A 2 -5.70 -26.92 15.33
C THR A 2 -5.29 -25.47 15.53
N ASN A 3 -4.34 -24.97 14.74
CA ASN A 3 -4.00 -23.56 14.71
C ASN A 3 -4.99 -22.89 13.76
N MET A 4 -6.07 -22.31 14.30
CA MET A 4 -6.94 -21.42 13.53
C MET A 4 -6.09 -20.21 13.09
N LYS A 5 -5.59 -20.22 11.84
CA LYS A 5 -5.19 -18.97 11.18
C LYS A 5 -6.44 -18.10 11.21
N LYS A 6 -6.41 -17.04 12.02
CA LYS A 6 -7.46 -16.04 11.99
C LYS A 6 -7.28 -15.35 10.65
N ASP A 7 -8.13 -15.68 9.67
CA ASP A 7 -8.05 -15.09 8.33
C ASP A 7 -8.02 -13.57 8.47
N SER A 8 -6.91 -12.96 8.09
CA SER A 8 -6.71 -11.52 8.21
C SER A 8 -7.75 -10.82 7.34
N PRO A 9 -8.41 -9.73 7.79
CA PRO A 9 -9.33 -8.98 6.93
C PRO A 9 -8.70 -8.52 5.61
N TYR A 10 -7.37 -8.36 5.58
CA TYR A 10 -6.62 -8.01 4.37
C TYR A 10 -6.62 -9.11 3.29
N GLU A 11 -6.98 -10.36 3.62
CA GLU A 11 -7.19 -11.42 2.62
C GLU A 11 -8.25 -11.00 1.57
N LEU A 12 -9.21 -10.16 1.97
CA LEU A 12 -10.23 -9.62 1.06
C LEU A 12 -9.66 -8.72 -0.04
N LEU A 13 -8.46 -8.17 0.15
CA LEU A 13 -7.79 -7.32 -0.85
C LEU A 13 -7.01 -8.13 -1.91
N ARG A 14 -6.90 -9.44 -1.76
CA ARG A 14 -6.11 -10.32 -2.64
C ARG A 14 -6.88 -10.84 -3.85
N THR A 15 -8.05 -10.28 -4.14
CA THR A 15 -8.78 -10.60 -5.37
C THR A 15 -8.02 -10.08 -6.59
N LYS A 16 -8.21 -10.72 -7.75
CA LYS A 16 -7.60 -10.25 -9.01
C LYS A 16 -7.99 -8.80 -9.33
N ASP A 17 -9.24 -8.45 -9.09
CA ASP A 17 -9.78 -7.12 -9.38
C ASP A 17 -9.09 -6.05 -8.52
N ILE A 18 -8.98 -6.26 -7.20
CA ILE A 18 -8.32 -5.29 -6.31
C ILE A 18 -6.81 -5.23 -6.59
N ILE A 19 -6.16 -6.36 -6.86
CA ILE A 19 -4.73 -6.36 -7.20
C ILE A 19 -4.47 -5.60 -8.52
N ALA A 20 -5.34 -5.75 -9.52
CA ALA A 20 -5.25 -5.01 -10.78
C ALA A 20 -5.53 -3.49 -10.62
N ILE A 21 -6.25 -3.10 -9.56
CA ILE A 21 -6.35 -1.69 -9.13
C ILE A 21 -5.03 -1.23 -8.53
N LEU A 22 -4.49 -1.98 -7.57
CA LEU A 22 -3.31 -1.60 -6.80
C LEU A 22 -2.02 -1.59 -7.62
N ASP A 23 -1.88 -2.46 -8.63
CA ASP A 23 -0.70 -2.50 -9.51
C ASP A 23 -0.77 -1.53 -10.70
N GLY A 24 -1.86 -0.75 -10.81
CA GLY A 24 -2.10 0.21 -11.88
C GLY A 24 -2.42 -0.42 -13.23
N ASP A 25 -2.96 -1.63 -13.29
CA ASP A 25 -3.43 -2.22 -14.55
C ASP A 25 -4.80 -1.68 -14.98
N THR A 26 -5.65 -1.32 -14.02
CA THR A 26 -7.00 -0.79 -14.27
C THR A 26 -7.01 0.74 -14.37
N LYS A 27 -7.99 1.24 -15.12
CA LYS A 27 -8.13 2.66 -15.47
C LYS A 27 -9.58 3.09 -15.29
N TYR A 28 -9.77 4.25 -14.66
CA TYR A 28 -11.08 4.84 -14.38
C TYR A 28 -11.12 6.29 -14.83
N GLY A 29 -12.29 6.79 -15.19
CA GLY A 29 -12.59 8.21 -15.44
C GLY A 29 -11.49 9.01 -16.14
N LYS A 30 -11.49 10.32 -15.95
CA LYS A 30 -10.33 11.19 -16.21
C LYS A 30 -10.39 12.35 -15.22
N TYR A 31 -9.23 12.76 -14.73
CA TYR A 31 -9.04 14.04 -14.06
C TYR A 31 -8.62 15.07 -15.11
N LYS A 32 -9.17 16.27 -15.05
CA LYS A 32 -8.83 17.37 -15.95
C LYS A 32 -8.20 18.50 -15.15
N PHE A 33 -6.99 18.88 -15.52
CA PHE A 33 -6.27 20.02 -14.93
C PHE A 33 -6.81 21.35 -15.46
N SER A 34 -6.47 22.45 -14.79
CA SER A 34 -6.92 23.79 -15.20
C SER A 34 -6.31 24.24 -16.53
N ASP A 35 -5.11 23.76 -16.86
CA ASP A 35 -4.44 23.98 -18.15
C ASP A 35 -5.06 23.18 -19.31
N GLY A 36 -6.07 22.36 -19.01
CA GLY A 36 -6.81 21.56 -19.98
C GLY A 36 -6.20 20.18 -20.25
N THR A 37 -5.04 19.85 -19.69
CA THR A 37 -4.48 18.50 -19.77
C THR A 37 -5.33 17.50 -18.97
N GLU A 38 -5.24 16.23 -19.33
CA GLU A 38 -6.02 15.15 -18.70
C GLU A 38 -5.11 14.05 -18.19
N LEU A 39 -5.48 13.47 -17.04
CA LEU A 39 -4.83 12.31 -16.44
C LEU A 39 -5.86 11.22 -16.20
N GLN A 40 -5.49 9.97 -16.48
CA GLN A 40 -6.30 8.82 -16.15
C GLN A 40 -6.36 8.63 -14.62
N ILE A 41 -7.55 8.38 -14.06
CA ILE A 41 -7.66 8.00 -12.65
C ILE A 41 -7.24 6.52 -12.54
N MET A 42 -6.04 6.30 -12.02
CA MET A 42 -5.45 4.98 -11.79
C MET A 42 -4.36 5.08 -10.72
N MET A 43 -4.00 3.94 -10.11
CA MET A 43 -2.75 3.87 -9.35
C MET A 43 -1.55 3.99 -10.31
N PRO A 44 -0.39 4.47 -9.83
CA PRO A 44 0.84 4.43 -10.61
C PRO A 44 1.14 3.00 -11.08
N TYR A 45 1.41 2.83 -12.38
CA TYR A 45 1.69 1.52 -12.95
C TYR A 45 2.98 0.94 -12.34
N LEU A 46 2.88 -0.25 -11.76
CA LEU A 46 4.01 -1.00 -11.22
C LEU A 46 4.45 -2.05 -12.24
N SER A 47 5.64 -1.91 -12.81
CA SER A 47 6.22 -2.95 -13.67
C SER A 47 6.66 -4.17 -12.86
N GLY A 48 6.97 -5.29 -13.54
CA GLY A 48 7.54 -6.47 -12.87
C GLY A 48 8.81 -6.15 -12.05
N PRO A 49 9.79 -5.41 -12.60
CA PRO A 49 10.93 -4.91 -11.83
C PRO A 49 10.55 -4.01 -10.65
N ASP A 50 9.58 -3.11 -10.79
CA ASP A 50 9.13 -2.25 -9.68
C ASP A 50 8.54 -3.10 -8.55
N LEU A 51 7.76 -4.13 -8.88
CA LEU A 51 7.18 -5.06 -7.93
C LEU A 51 8.25 -5.90 -7.22
N CYS A 52 9.30 -6.36 -7.93
CA CYS A 52 10.43 -7.04 -7.28
C CYS A 52 11.18 -6.12 -6.31
N GLY A 53 11.39 -4.85 -6.69
CA GLY A 53 11.98 -3.83 -5.84
C GLY A 53 11.12 -3.57 -4.60
N LEU A 54 9.81 -3.44 -4.78
CA LEU A 54 8.85 -3.28 -3.69
C LEU A 54 8.83 -4.48 -2.75
N SER A 55 8.83 -5.71 -3.28
CA SER A 55 8.89 -6.91 -2.46
C SER A 55 10.16 -6.95 -1.62
N THR A 56 11.31 -6.60 -2.21
CA THR A 56 12.59 -6.53 -1.49
C THR A 56 12.55 -5.48 -0.38
N LEU A 57 11.97 -4.30 -0.63
CA LEU A 57 11.78 -3.24 0.36
C LEU A 57 10.94 -3.72 1.57
N PHE A 58 9.99 -4.62 1.33
CA PHE A 58 9.13 -5.18 2.37
C PHE A 58 9.66 -6.46 3.02
N GLY A 59 10.84 -6.93 2.65
CA GLY A 59 11.48 -8.10 3.27
C GLY A 59 11.24 -9.42 2.53
N LEU A 60 10.69 -9.37 1.30
CA LEU A 60 10.48 -10.52 0.42
C LEU A 60 11.36 -10.38 -0.85
N PRO A 61 12.63 -10.81 -0.83
CA PRO A 61 13.47 -10.79 -2.01
C PRO A 61 12.82 -11.54 -3.18
N ALA A 62 12.67 -10.86 -4.31
CA ALA A 62 12.12 -11.43 -5.54
C ALA A 62 12.98 -11.00 -6.75
N THR A 63 13.10 -11.87 -7.74
CA THR A 63 13.90 -11.61 -8.94
C THR A 63 13.02 -11.55 -10.18
N TYR A 64 13.33 -10.61 -11.08
CA TYR A 64 12.70 -10.52 -12.39
C TYR A 64 13.70 -10.93 -13.47
N SER A 65 13.39 -11.96 -14.26
CA SER A 65 14.30 -12.49 -15.30
C SER A 65 13.74 -12.26 -16.70
N TRP A 66 14.44 -11.49 -17.53
CA TRP A 66 14.01 -11.24 -18.90
C TRP A 66 14.23 -12.49 -19.77
N GLY A 67 13.17 -13.00 -20.44
CA GLY A 67 13.25 -14.18 -21.31
C GLY A 67 13.20 -15.55 -20.62
N GLY A 68 12.91 -15.59 -19.31
CA GLY A 68 12.69 -16.83 -18.54
C GLY A 68 11.23 -17.02 -18.11
N VAL A 69 10.98 -18.02 -17.26
CA VAL A 69 9.67 -18.18 -16.59
C VAL A 69 9.57 -17.10 -15.50
N THR A 70 8.81 -16.04 -15.77
CA THR A 70 8.53 -14.97 -14.81
C THR A 70 7.11 -15.05 -14.28
N LEU A 71 6.94 -14.66 -13.02
CA LEU A 71 5.61 -14.44 -12.47
C LEU A 71 4.94 -13.26 -13.19
N SER A 72 3.62 -13.34 -13.32
CA SER A 72 2.81 -12.18 -13.71
C SER A 72 2.91 -11.08 -12.63
N ARG A 73 2.66 -9.82 -13.01
CA ARG A 73 2.59 -8.69 -12.06
C ARG A 73 1.61 -8.96 -10.92
N TRP A 74 0.45 -9.52 -11.27
CA TRP A 74 -0.55 -9.97 -10.31
C TRP A 74 0.04 -10.95 -9.28
N GLN A 75 0.77 -11.98 -9.71
CA GLN A 75 1.41 -12.94 -8.81
C GLN A 75 2.48 -12.30 -7.92
N TYR A 76 3.27 -11.35 -8.44
CA TYR A 76 4.25 -10.64 -7.61
C TYR A 76 3.57 -9.85 -6.49
N LEU A 77 2.53 -9.08 -6.81
CA LEU A 77 1.82 -8.29 -5.80
C LEU A 77 1.01 -9.18 -4.84
N ASP A 78 0.40 -10.28 -5.31
CA ASP A 78 -0.28 -11.25 -4.44
C ASP A 78 0.69 -11.89 -3.44
N ASN A 79 1.86 -12.35 -3.89
CA ASN A 79 2.88 -12.92 -3.02
C ASN A 79 3.38 -11.91 -1.97
N LEU A 80 3.56 -10.65 -2.37
CA LEU A 80 3.90 -9.58 -1.44
C LEU A 80 2.79 -9.31 -0.42
N MET A 81 1.53 -9.32 -0.84
CA MET A 81 0.38 -9.18 0.05
C MET A 81 0.33 -10.32 1.07
N ILE A 82 0.53 -11.59 0.65
CA ILE A 82 0.63 -12.74 1.57
C ILE A 82 1.71 -12.48 2.62
N HIS A 83 2.92 -12.12 2.19
CA HIS A 83 4.03 -11.85 3.10
C HIS A 83 3.69 -10.70 4.08
N CYS A 84 3.08 -9.61 3.59
CA CYS A 84 2.66 -8.51 4.45
C CYS A 84 1.53 -8.90 5.41
N ILE A 85 0.66 -9.84 5.08
CA ILE A 85 -0.35 -10.38 6.00
C ILE A 85 0.34 -11.14 7.13
N GLU A 86 1.29 -12.00 6.79
CA GLU A 86 2.03 -12.82 7.76
C GLU A 86 2.89 -11.98 8.69
N GLU A 87 3.49 -10.89 8.18
CA GLU A 87 4.31 -9.95 8.95
C GLU A 87 3.53 -8.80 9.59
N ASN A 88 2.20 -8.75 9.42
CA ASN A 88 1.33 -7.67 9.91
C ASN A 88 1.74 -6.26 9.39
N ARG A 89 2.09 -6.16 8.11
CA ARG A 89 2.56 -4.96 7.39
C ARG A 89 1.67 -4.52 6.24
N CYS A 90 0.48 -5.08 6.06
CA CYS A 90 -0.43 -4.70 4.96
C CYS A 90 -0.79 -3.22 4.95
N SER A 91 -1.07 -2.65 6.13
CA SER A 91 -1.36 -1.22 6.25
C SER A 91 -0.17 -0.37 5.81
N ASP A 92 1.06 -0.78 6.14
CA ASP A 92 2.28 -0.09 5.71
C ASP A 92 2.50 -0.20 4.19
N LEU A 93 2.20 -1.35 3.60
CA LEU A 93 2.26 -1.55 2.14
C LEU A 93 1.27 -0.62 1.43
N LEU A 94 0.01 -0.57 1.88
CA LEU A 94 -0.98 0.33 1.33
C LEU A 94 -0.58 1.79 1.54
N ALA A 95 -0.07 2.16 2.72
CA ALA A 95 0.43 3.50 2.97
C ALA A 95 1.60 3.88 2.04
N TYR A 96 2.48 2.93 1.72
CA TYR A 96 3.54 3.13 0.74
C TYR A 96 2.99 3.35 -0.67
N LEU A 97 2.09 2.48 -1.13
CA LEU A 97 1.49 2.55 -2.47
C LEU A 97 0.70 3.84 -2.69
N PHE A 98 -0.03 4.28 -1.67
CA PHE A 98 -0.81 5.51 -1.71
C PHE A 98 0.01 6.76 -1.38
N ASP A 99 1.29 6.67 -1.02
CA ASP A 99 2.09 7.86 -0.74
C ASP A 99 2.22 8.75 -2.00
N LYS A 100 2.00 10.06 -1.83
CA LYS A 100 2.04 11.04 -2.93
C LYS A 100 3.34 10.97 -3.76
N LYS A 101 4.47 10.55 -3.18
CA LYS A 101 5.72 10.36 -3.92
C LYS A 101 5.61 9.29 -5.01
N GLN A 102 4.79 8.25 -4.83
CA GLN A 102 4.55 7.23 -5.85
C GLN A 102 3.87 7.82 -7.10
N PHE A 103 3.09 8.89 -6.93
CA PHE A 103 2.39 9.60 -8.01
C PHE A 103 3.25 10.67 -8.70
N SER A 104 4.51 10.85 -8.27
CA SER A 104 5.38 11.93 -8.75
C SER A 104 5.50 11.96 -10.27
N LYS A 105 5.73 10.81 -10.93
CA LYS A 105 5.82 10.72 -12.39
C LYS A 105 4.53 11.10 -13.12
N MET A 106 3.36 10.89 -12.49
CA MET A 106 2.05 11.18 -13.09
C MET A 106 1.64 12.63 -12.90
N LEU A 107 2.06 13.26 -11.78
CA LEU A 107 1.59 14.58 -11.37
C LEU A 107 2.61 15.69 -11.58
N SER A 108 3.89 15.35 -11.73
CA SER A 108 4.96 16.35 -11.96
C SER A 108 4.68 17.21 -13.18
N GLY A 109 4.98 18.50 -13.09
CA GLY A 109 4.77 19.47 -14.17
C GLY A 109 3.56 20.38 -13.97
N HIS A 110 2.76 20.14 -12.93
CA HIS A 110 1.65 21.02 -12.52
C HIS A 110 1.99 21.80 -11.25
N GLU A 111 1.22 22.85 -10.97
CA GLU A 111 1.35 23.64 -9.74
C GLU A 111 0.99 22.82 -8.50
N VAL A 112 1.57 23.18 -7.35
CA VAL A 112 1.47 22.42 -6.09
C VAL A 112 0.01 22.17 -5.68
N ASP A 113 -0.86 23.17 -5.78
CA ASP A 113 -2.27 23.06 -5.41
C ASP A 113 -3.06 22.15 -6.36
N GLU A 114 -2.72 22.15 -7.65
CA GLU A 114 -3.30 21.24 -8.63
C GLU A 114 -2.84 19.80 -8.40
N ILE A 115 -1.56 19.59 -8.10
CA ILE A 115 -1.00 18.28 -7.71
C ILE A 115 -1.75 17.73 -6.50
N ASN A 116 -1.96 18.55 -5.47
CA ASN A 116 -2.67 18.15 -4.26
C ASN A 116 -4.12 17.75 -4.57
N THR A 117 -4.83 18.59 -5.34
CA THR A 117 -6.23 18.35 -5.72
C THR A 117 -6.37 17.08 -6.56
N ALA A 118 -5.50 16.91 -7.56
CA ALA A 118 -5.48 15.73 -8.42
C ALA A 118 -5.20 14.46 -7.62
N TYR A 119 -4.17 14.47 -6.77
CA TYR A 119 -3.82 13.35 -5.90
C TYR A 119 -5.00 12.96 -4.98
N ASP A 120 -5.65 13.92 -4.32
CA ASP A 120 -6.76 13.67 -3.41
C ASP A 120 -7.96 13.07 -4.17
N GLN A 121 -8.28 13.60 -5.36
CA GLN A 121 -9.37 13.07 -6.19
C GLN A 121 -9.06 11.66 -6.70
N ILE A 122 -7.84 11.41 -7.18
CA ILE A 122 -7.43 10.10 -7.69
C ILE A 122 -7.51 9.06 -6.58
N THR A 123 -6.83 9.31 -5.45
CA THR A 123 -6.80 8.36 -4.33
C THR A 123 -8.18 8.09 -3.75
N LYS A 124 -9.02 9.14 -3.61
CA LYS A 124 -10.42 8.98 -3.21
C LYS A 124 -11.20 8.07 -4.18
N SER A 125 -11.05 8.30 -5.48
CA SER A 125 -11.73 7.49 -6.51
C SER A 125 -11.25 6.03 -6.47
N ILE A 126 -9.93 5.81 -6.37
CA ILE A 126 -9.37 4.45 -6.27
C ILE A 126 -9.88 3.70 -5.04
N ILE A 127 -9.94 4.36 -3.88
CA ILE A 127 -10.51 3.75 -2.66
C ILE A 127 -12.00 3.44 -2.84
N GLN A 128 -12.75 4.28 -3.55
CA GLN A 128 -14.15 4.01 -3.88
C GLN A 128 -14.30 2.77 -4.78
N GLU A 129 -13.43 2.60 -5.78
CA GLU A 129 -13.44 1.41 -6.65
C GLU A 129 -13.10 0.13 -5.87
N ILE A 130 -12.08 0.17 -5.01
CA ILE A 130 -11.75 -0.95 -4.11
C ILE A 130 -12.95 -1.27 -3.20
N ASN A 131 -13.59 -0.25 -2.63
CA ASN A 131 -14.76 -0.42 -1.78
C ASN A 131 -15.98 -0.92 -2.55
N GLY A 132 -16.12 -0.61 -3.84
CA GLY A 132 -17.13 -1.20 -4.72
C GLY A 132 -17.01 -2.72 -4.82
N VAL A 133 -15.78 -3.24 -4.88
CA VAL A 133 -15.52 -4.69 -4.83
C VAL A 133 -15.84 -5.28 -3.46
N LEU A 134 -15.40 -4.62 -2.38
CA LEU A 134 -15.60 -5.11 -1.00
C LEU A 134 -17.06 -5.03 -0.53
N PHE A 135 -17.84 -4.12 -1.10
CA PHE A 135 -19.22 -3.81 -0.66
C PHE A 135 -20.13 -5.04 -0.66
N PHE A 136 -20.06 -5.88 -1.70
CA PHE A 136 -20.88 -7.08 -1.81
C PHE A 136 -20.53 -8.15 -0.77
N GLY A 137 -19.34 -8.08 -0.18
CA GLY A 137 -18.92 -8.89 0.96
C GLY A 137 -19.22 -8.26 2.31
N GLY A 138 -19.89 -7.09 2.36
CA GLY A 138 -20.20 -6.38 3.61
C GLY A 138 -19.00 -5.70 4.29
N ASN A 139 -17.91 -5.47 3.54
CA ASN A 139 -16.68 -4.89 4.06
C ASN A 139 -16.29 -3.59 3.33
N GLU A 140 -15.39 -2.83 3.94
CA GLU A 140 -14.79 -1.63 3.38
C GLU A 140 -13.31 -1.52 3.79
N LEU A 141 -12.52 -0.86 2.95
CA LEU A 141 -11.21 -0.31 3.23
C LEU A 141 -11.39 1.14 3.71
N ALA A 142 -11.08 1.36 4.98
CA ALA A 142 -11.12 2.67 5.62
C ALA A 142 -9.70 3.19 5.91
N ILE A 143 -9.53 4.51 5.88
CA ILE A 143 -8.28 5.17 6.26
C ILE A 143 -8.51 5.92 7.58
N VAL A 144 -7.75 5.56 8.61
CA VAL A 144 -7.78 6.24 9.92
C VAL A 144 -6.38 6.78 10.23
N GLY A 145 -6.23 8.10 10.14
CA GLY A 145 -4.92 8.74 10.16
C GLY A 145 -4.11 8.32 8.93
N LYS A 146 -3.03 7.56 9.14
CA LYS A 146 -2.21 6.98 8.05
C LYS A 146 -2.37 5.46 7.90
N GLN A 147 -3.31 4.87 8.64
CA GLN A 147 -3.51 3.42 8.68
C GLN A 147 -4.66 3.03 7.77
N PHE A 148 -4.44 2.01 6.94
CA PHE A 148 -5.43 1.40 6.06
C PHE A 148 -6.01 0.19 6.77
N ILE A 149 -7.32 0.14 6.97
CA ILE A 149 -7.99 -0.87 7.78
C ILE A 149 -9.12 -1.48 6.96
N VAL A 150 -9.11 -2.79 6.78
CA VAL A 150 -10.25 -3.53 6.22
C VAL A 150 -11.18 -3.93 7.36
N ARG A 151 -12.46 -3.56 7.25
CA ARG A 151 -13.45 -3.79 8.31
C ARG A 151 -14.86 -4.01 7.74
N PRO A 152 -15.77 -4.61 8.52
CA PRO A 152 -17.19 -4.62 8.17
C PRO A 152 -17.77 -3.21 8.07
N ILE A 153 -18.67 -3.00 7.12
CA ILE A 153 -19.35 -1.70 6.93
C ILE A 153 -20.10 -1.32 8.21
N GLY A 154 -19.96 -0.05 8.63
CA GLY A 154 -20.64 0.49 9.82
C GLY A 154 -20.01 0.11 11.16
N SER A 155 -18.92 -0.66 11.17
CA SER A 155 -18.19 -0.97 12.40
C SER A 155 -17.36 0.22 12.91
N THR A 156 -17.29 0.43 14.23
CA THR A 156 -16.47 1.48 14.83
C THR A 156 -14.98 1.08 14.87
N VAL A 157 -14.07 1.93 14.40
CA VAL A 157 -12.62 1.67 14.54
C VAL A 157 -12.20 1.94 15.98
N THR A 158 -11.81 0.90 16.71
CA THR A 158 -10.96 1.04 17.89
C THR A 158 -9.52 0.95 17.41
N VAL A 159 -8.84 2.09 17.26
CA VAL A 159 -7.38 2.09 17.04
C VAL A 159 -6.76 1.58 18.34
N GLU A 160 -6.34 0.31 18.37
CA GLU A 160 -5.45 -0.16 19.43
C GLU A 160 -4.14 0.59 19.24
N VAL A 161 -3.94 1.63 20.03
CA VAL A 161 -2.68 2.36 20.11
C VAL A 161 -1.58 1.32 20.31
N PRO A 162 -0.54 1.27 19.46
CA PRO A 162 0.53 0.32 19.65
C PRO A 162 1.06 0.53 21.07
N LYS A 163 0.96 -0.50 21.91
CA LYS A 163 1.62 -0.51 23.21
C LYS A 163 3.09 -0.33 22.91
N ILE A 164 3.58 0.90 23.05
CA ILE A 164 4.99 1.23 22.94
C ILE A 164 5.66 0.28 23.93
N LYS A 165 6.32 -0.78 23.41
CA LYS A 165 7.26 -1.56 24.22
C LYS A 165 8.28 -0.53 24.64
N THR A 166 8.26 -0.19 25.93
CA THR A 166 9.12 0.78 26.57
C THR A 166 10.53 0.57 26.00
N ILE A 167 10.98 1.49 25.15
CA ILE A 167 12.38 1.50 24.73
C ILE A 167 13.13 1.79 26.02
N ASP A 168 13.73 0.73 26.56
CA ASP A 168 14.43 0.80 27.82
C ASP A 168 15.51 1.88 27.70
N ARG A 169 15.51 2.81 28.66
CA ARG A 169 16.48 3.91 28.72
C ARG A 169 17.92 3.37 28.77
N GLU A 170 18.10 2.10 29.18
CA GLU A 170 19.37 1.38 29.07
C GLU A 170 19.79 1.04 27.64
N TYR A 171 18.86 0.79 26.71
CA TYR A 171 19.18 0.50 25.31
C TYR A 171 19.80 1.73 24.62
N ILE A 172 19.25 2.93 24.86
CA ILE A 172 19.79 4.19 24.33
C ILE A 172 21.18 4.47 24.91
N LYS A 173 21.37 4.29 26.23
CA LYS A 173 22.68 4.47 26.88
C LYS A 173 23.76 3.54 26.30
N ARG A 174 23.40 2.29 25.97
CA ARG A 174 24.34 1.31 25.40
C ARG A 174 24.79 1.66 23.97
N ILE A 175 23.92 2.29 23.17
CA ILE A 175 24.29 2.78 21.83
C ILE A 175 25.19 4.01 21.93
N SER A 176 24.85 4.97 22.81
CA SER A 176 25.66 6.18 23.00
C SER A 176 27.07 5.87 23.52
N ALA A 177 27.21 4.88 24.40
CA ALA A 177 28.53 4.46 24.91
C ALA A 177 29.41 3.83 23.81
N ARG A 178 28.82 3.01 22.91
CA ARG A 178 29.57 2.41 21.79
C ARG A 178 30.01 3.42 20.75
N ALA A 179 29.27 4.51 20.57
CA ALA A 179 29.63 5.57 19.62
C ALA A 179 30.78 6.47 20.12
N LEU A 180 31.17 6.39 21.40
CA LEU A 180 32.26 7.17 21.98
C LEU A 180 33.59 6.39 22.07
N ASP A 181 33.57 5.06 21.93
CA ASP A 181 34.77 4.20 21.94
C ASP A 181 35.43 4.06 20.55
N ASP A 182 34.80 4.56 19.47
CA ASP A 182 35.31 4.53 18.10
C ASP A 182 35.86 5.90 17.60
N VAL A 183 36.43 6.72 18.50
CA VAL A 183 37.17 7.96 18.16
C VAL A 183 38.62 7.90 18.65
#